data_AF-A1ZE88-F1
#
_entry.id   AF-A1ZE88-F1
#
_cell.length_a   1.000
_cell.length_b   1.000
_cell.length_c   1.000
_cell.angle_alpha   90.00
_cell.angle_beta   90.00
_cell.angle_gamma   90.00
#
_symmetry.space_group_name_H-M   'P 1'
#
loop_
_entity.id
_entity.type
_entity.pdbx_description
1 polymer ?
#
loop_
_entity_poly.entity_id
_entity_poly.type
_entity_poly.pdbx_seq_one_letter_code
_entity_poly.pdbx_strand_id
1 'polypeptide(L)'
;MTDYAKEFPAIDQKTTFDFNHGRVEQRKYWLYDIIKQDFDPRWDETAFKSLVKVQRTRINQKNAKISSEVSYYISNETEKEGIFDAVRNHWSVEVNNHLRNCSKINLHSER
;
A
#
# COMPACT_ATOMS: atom_id res chain seq x y z
N MET A 1 -20.10 -19.24 13.21
CA MET A 1 -19.31 -18.05 12.83
C MET A 1 -18.12 -18.58 12.05
N THR A 2 -18.27 -18.66 10.72
CA THR A 2 -17.30 -19.33 9.86
C THR A 2 -16.04 -18.48 9.79
N ASP A 3 -14.90 -19.07 10.14
CA ASP A 3 -13.60 -18.41 10.19
C ASP A 3 -13.07 -18.25 8.76
N TYR A 4 -13.61 -17.27 8.01
CA TYR A 4 -13.23 -16.97 6.62
C TYR A 4 -11.75 -16.57 6.46
N ALA A 5 -11.05 -16.32 7.57
CA ALA A 5 -9.64 -15.91 7.57
C ALA A 5 -8.66 -17.04 7.20
N LYS A 6 -9.12 -18.30 7.15
CA LYS A 6 -8.22 -19.46 7.09
C LYS A 6 -7.78 -19.91 5.69
N GLU A 7 -8.36 -19.40 4.60
CA GLU A 7 -8.23 -20.08 3.29
C GLU A 7 -7.80 -19.20 2.10
N PHE A 8 -7.21 -18.03 2.33
CA PHE A 8 -6.56 -17.28 1.24
C PHE A 8 -5.04 -17.35 1.35
N PRO A 9 -4.39 -18.39 0.80
CA PRO A 9 -2.94 -18.42 0.76
C PRO A 9 -2.43 -17.26 -0.11
N ALA A 10 -1.40 -16.57 0.38
CA ALA A 10 -0.71 -15.60 -0.45
C ALA A 10 -0.10 -16.32 -1.65
N ILE A 11 -0.34 -15.83 -2.86
CA ILE A 11 0.26 -16.32 -4.10
C ILE A 11 1.77 -16.13 -4.04
N ASP A 12 2.20 -15.01 -3.47
CA ASP A 12 3.61 -14.65 -3.34
C ASP A 12 3.83 -13.77 -2.11
N GLN A 13 5.06 -13.79 -1.61
CA GLN A 13 5.47 -13.02 -0.45
C GLN A 13 6.92 -12.53 -0.58
N LYS A 14 7.16 -11.28 -0.22
CA LYS A 14 8.49 -10.66 -0.25
C LYS A 14 8.74 -9.97 1.08
N THR A 15 9.94 -10.10 1.63
CA THR A 15 10.37 -9.32 2.80
C THR A 15 11.62 -8.54 2.44
N THR A 16 11.61 -7.25 2.72
CA THR A 16 12.76 -6.36 2.47
C THR A 16 13.14 -5.64 3.75
N PHE A 17 14.44 -5.43 3.94
CA PHE A 17 15.01 -4.69 5.06
C PHE A 17 15.79 -3.49 4.54
N ASP A 18 15.47 -2.32 5.07
CA ASP A 18 16.16 -1.07 4.79
C ASP A 18 16.83 -0.59 6.10
N PHE A 19 18.16 -0.47 6.08
CA PHE A 19 18.94 0.04 7.21
C PHE A 19 19.39 1.47 6.87
N ASN A 20 18.74 2.47 7.46
CA ASN A 20 18.99 3.86 7.10
C ASN A 20 19.19 4.73 8.35
N HIS A 21 20.36 5.37 8.47
CA HIS A 21 20.70 6.37 9.51
C HIS A 21 20.24 6.00 10.94
N GLY A 22 20.44 4.75 11.37
CA GLY A 22 20.05 4.27 12.71
C GLY A 22 18.57 3.90 12.86
N ARG A 23 17.85 3.77 11.74
CA ARG A 23 16.48 3.22 11.68
C ARG A 23 16.52 1.91 10.90
N VAL A 24 15.83 0.91 11.42
CA VAL A 24 15.57 -0.35 10.72
C VAL A 24 14.14 -0.30 10.23
N GLU A 25 13.94 -0.46 8.93
CA GLU A 25 12.61 -0.56 8.34
C GLU A 25 12.46 -1.91 7.66
N GLN A 26 11.54 -2.70 8.19
CA GLN A 26 11.16 -3.98 7.63
C GLN A 26 9.84 -3.82 6.89
N ARG A 27 9.79 -4.23 5.63
CA ARG A 27 8.54 -4.32 4.87
C ARG A 27 8.27 -5.78 4.51
N LYS A 28 7.06 -6.24 4.79
CA LYS A 28 6.54 -7.53 4.39
C LYS A 28 5.41 -7.30 3.41
N TYR A 29 5.48 -7.99 2.28
CA TYR A 29 4.53 -7.92 1.19
C TYR A 29 3.85 -9.29 1.06
N TRP A 30 2.56 -9.28 0.83
CA TRP A 30 1.78 -10.45 0.46
C TRP A 30 0.92 -10.11 -0.74
N LEU A 31 0.92 -11.00 -1.74
CA LEU A 31 0.07 -10.92 -2.91
C LEU A 31 -1.04 -11.96 -2.79
N TYR A 32 -2.28 -11.54 -3.00
CA TYR A 32 -3.47 -12.40 -2.98
C TYR A 32 -4.20 -12.29 -4.32
N ASP A 33 -4.75 -13.42 -4.77
CA ASP A 33 -5.66 -13.47 -5.91
C ASP A 33 -7.05 -13.09 -5.38
N ILE A 34 -7.73 -12.14 -6.00
CA ILE A 34 -9.08 -11.76 -5.57
C ILE A 34 -10.11 -11.88 -6.70
N ILE A 35 -9.75 -12.52 -7.81
CA ILE A 35 -10.63 -12.68 -8.98
C ILE A 35 -11.96 -13.36 -8.61
N LYS A 36 -11.91 -14.31 -7.66
CA LYS A 36 -13.08 -15.09 -7.22
C LYS A 36 -13.84 -14.46 -6.06
N GLN A 37 -13.49 -13.23 -5.66
CA GLN A 37 -14.19 -12.54 -4.58
C GLN A 37 -15.42 -11.82 -5.14
N ASP A 38 -16.52 -11.89 -4.39
CA ASP A 38 -17.71 -11.10 -4.69
C ASP A 38 -17.44 -9.64 -4.30
N PHE A 39 -17.50 -8.75 -5.29
CA PHE A 39 -17.46 -7.31 -5.09
C PHE A 39 -18.87 -6.74 -5.18
N ASP A 40 -19.09 -5.58 -4.56
CA ASP A 40 -20.33 -4.84 -4.72
C ASP A 40 -20.51 -4.48 -6.21
N PRO A 41 -21.73 -4.61 -6.79
CA PRO A 41 -21.99 -4.38 -8.22
C PRO A 41 -21.48 -3.03 -8.76
N ARG A 42 -21.33 -2.03 -7.89
CA ARG A 42 -20.70 -0.74 -8.25
C ARG A 42 -19.29 -0.90 -8.85
N TRP A 43 -18.59 -1.99 -8.56
CA TRP A 43 -17.20 -2.23 -8.95
C TRP A 43 -17.04 -3.28 -10.05
N ASP A 44 -18.12 -3.77 -10.63
CA ASP A 44 -18.08 -4.82 -11.68
C ASP A 44 -17.22 -4.42 -12.89
N GLU A 45 -17.25 -3.13 -13.27
CA GLU A 45 -16.47 -2.62 -14.40
C GLU A 45 -14.95 -2.52 -14.12
N THR A 46 -14.54 -2.53 -12.84
CA THR A 46 -13.14 -2.34 -12.47
C THR A 46 -12.29 -3.61 -12.54
N ALA A 47 -12.94 -4.78 -12.59
CA ALA A 47 -12.30 -6.08 -12.77
C ALA A 47 -11.04 -6.28 -11.90
N PHE A 48 -11.18 -6.12 -10.58
CA PHE A 48 -10.08 -6.32 -9.64
C PHE A 48 -9.58 -7.77 -9.69
N LYS A 49 -8.25 -7.94 -9.73
CA LYS A 49 -7.64 -9.27 -9.86
C LYS A 49 -6.66 -9.58 -8.74
N SER A 50 -5.95 -8.58 -8.23
CA SER A 50 -4.95 -8.80 -7.20
C SER A 50 -5.06 -7.82 -6.04
N LEU A 51 -4.74 -8.32 -4.85
CA LEU A 51 -4.65 -7.56 -3.62
C LEU A 51 -3.24 -7.70 -3.05
N VAL A 52 -2.58 -6.58 -2.81
CA VAL A 52 -1.27 -6.53 -2.16
C VAL A 52 -1.43 -5.96 -0.76
N LYS A 53 -1.08 -6.76 0.24
CA LYS A 53 -0.95 -6.31 1.63
C LYS A 53 0.50 -5.95 1.90
N VAL A 54 0.73 -4.78 2.48
CA VAL A 54 2.05 -4.32 2.91
C VAL A 54 2.01 -4.06 4.40
N GLN A 55 2.86 -4.75 5.16
CA GLN A 55 3.10 -4.44 6.56
C GLN A 55 4.48 -3.84 6.71
N ARG A 56 4.52 -2.62 7.25
CA ARG A 56 5.74 -1.88 7.51
C ARG A 56 5.97 -1.79 9.00
N THR A 57 7.13 -2.26 9.44
CA THR A 57 7.59 -2.10 10.82
C THR A 57 8.85 -1.26 10.82
N ARG A 58 8.82 -0.15 11.56
CA ARG A 58 9.97 0.74 11.74
C ARG A 58 10.45 0.63 13.18
N ILE A 59 11.75 0.43 13.34
CA ILE A 59 12.43 0.39 14.63
C ILE A 59 13.44 1.51 14.63
N ASN A 60 13.28 2.46 15.54
CA ASN A 60 14.27 3.51 15.76
C ASN A 60 15.26 3.02 16.81
N GLN A 61 16.53 2.84 16.42
CA GLN A 61 17.54 2.24 17.31
C GLN A 61 17.93 3.16 18.46
N LYS A 62 17.74 4.48 18.34
CA LYS A 62 18.13 5.45 19.38
C LYS A 62 17.20 5.45 20.59
N ASN A 63 15.92 5.13 20.39
CA ASN A 63 14.90 5.17 21.44
C ASN A 63 14.08 3.87 21.53
N ALA A 64 14.52 2.82 20.82
CA ALA A 64 13.84 1.53 20.69
C ALA A 64 12.35 1.63 20.30
N LYS A 65 11.91 2.76 19.73
CA LYS A 65 10.50 2.95 19.39
C LYS A 65 10.15 2.13 18.16
N ILE A 66 9.14 1.29 18.30
CA ILE A 66 8.58 0.47 17.22
C ILE A 66 7.28 1.11 16.75
N SER A 67 7.12 1.25 15.45
CA SER A 67 5.85 1.63 14.83
C SER A 67 5.52 0.65 13.71
N SER A 68 4.30 0.11 13.71
CA SER A 68 3.80 -0.78 12.66
C SER A 68 2.61 -0.15 11.94
N GLU A 69 2.56 -0.33 10.63
CA GLU A 69 1.48 0.12 9.77
C GLU A 69 1.16 -0.96 8.75
N VAL A 70 -0.12 -1.09 8.40
CA VAL A 70 -0.59 -2.03 7.39
C VAL A 70 -1.34 -1.24 6.32
N SER A 71 -1.00 -1.49 5.07
CA SER A 71 -1.62 -0.87 3.90
C SER A 71 -2.09 -1.97 2.95
N TYR A 72 -3.20 -1.71 2.26
CA TYR A 72 -3.79 -2.63 1.28
C TYR A 72 -3.89 -1.91 -0.07
N TYR A 73 -3.45 -2.56 -1.13
CA TYR A 73 -3.47 -2.04 -2.49
C TYR A 73 -4.21 -3.04 -3.38
N ILE A 74 -5.13 -2.54 -4.20
CA ILE A 74 -5.89 -3.36 -5.15
C ILE A 74 -5.41 -3.02 -6.55
N SER A 75 -5.24 -4.04 -7.39
CA SER A 75 -4.87 -3.88 -8.79
C SER A 75 -5.72 -4.77 -9.70
N ASN A 76 -5.91 -4.31 -10.93
CA ASN A 76 -6.52 -5.05 -12.02
C ASN A 76 -5.52 -5.96 -12.76
N GLU A 77 -4.24 -5.89 -12.39
CA GLU A 77 -3.18 -6.73 -12.96
C GLU A 77 -2.96 -8.01 -12.15
N THR A 78 -2.59 -9.09 -12.85
CA THR A 78 -2.26 -10.39 -12.26
C THR A 78 -0.76 -10.71 -12.29
N GLU A 79 0.04 -9.86 -12.92
CA GLU A 79 1.47 -10.11 -13.05
C GLU A 79 2.16 -10.03 -11.69
N LYS A 80 2.85 -11.12 -11.33
CA LYS A 80 3.58 -11.23 -10.07
C LYS A 80 4.90 -10.47 -10.12
N GLU A 81 5.50 -10.42 -11.31
CA GLU A 81 6.80 -9.79 -11.51
C GLU A 81 6.66 -8.27 -11.41
N GLY A 82 7.45 -7.67 -10.52
CA GLY A 82 7.48 -6.22 -10.35
C GLY A 82 6.29 -5.60 -9.60
N ILE A 83 5.22 -6.33 -9.25
CA ILE A 83 4.06 -5.74 -8.55
C ILE A 83 4.44 -5.16 -7.17
N PHE A 84 5.34 -5.82 -6.43
CA PHE A 84 5.83 -5.29 -5.15
C PHE A 84 6.68 -4.04 -5.31
N ASP A 85 7.45 -3.97 -6.41
CA ASP A 85 8.29 -2.81 -6.70
C ASP A 85 7.43 -1.65 -7.23
N ALA A 86 6.38 -1.93 -8.00
CA ALA A 86 5.34 -0.99 -8.40
C ALA A 86 4.62 -0.39 -7.19
N VAL A 87 4.18 -1.22 -6.24
CA VAL A 87 3.56 -0.76 -4.97
C VAL A 87 4.55 0.08 -4.15
N ARG A 88 5.83 -0.30 -4.11
CA ARG A 88 6.87 0.48 -3.42
C ARG A 88 7.06 1.86 -4.06
N ASN A 89 7.11 1.92 -5.39
CA ASN A 89 7.30 3.15 -6.14
C ASN A 89 6.04 4.04 -6.13
N HIS A 90 4.85 3.44 -6.07
CA HIS A 90 3.57 4.15 -5.96
C HIS A 90 3.52 5.03 -4.71
N TRP A 91 4.00 4.53 -3.57
CA TRP A 91 4.09 5.33 -2.34
C TRP A 91 5.05 6.53 -2.47
N SER A 92 6.11 6.42 -3.28
CA SER A 92 7.01 7.56 -3.55
C SER A 92 6.24 8.73 -4.18
N VAL A 93 5.24 8.45 -5.01
CA VAL A 93 4.39 9.47 -5.66
C VAL A 93 3.45 10.14 -4.65
N GLU A 94 2.83 9.38 -3.74
CA GLU A 94 1.88 9.93 -2.76
C GLU A 94 2.55 10.72 -1.63
N VAL A 95 3.75 10.33 -1.19
CA VAL A 95 4.54 11.11 -0.21
C VAL A 95 5.04 12.43 -0.81
N ASN A 96 5.23 12.49 -2.13
CA ASN A 96 5.60 13.70 -2.83
C ASN A 96 4.40 14.59 -3.20
N ASN A 97 3.16 14.18 -2.87
CA ASN A 97 1.96 15.01 -3.07
C ASN A 97 1.85 16.19 -2.07
N HIS A 98 2.86 16.43 -1.24
CA HIS A 98 2.91 17.61 -0.37
C HIS A 98 3.11 18.94 -1.15
N LEU A 99 3.46 18.90 -2.43
CA LEU A 99 3.88 20.07 -3.21
C LEU A 99 2.93 20.51 -4.34
N ARG A 100 1.66 20.06 -4.42
CA ARG A 100 0.76 20.50 -5.50
C ARG A 100 -0.50 21.23 -5.04
N ASN A 101 -0.44 22.54 -5.26
CA ASN A 101 -1.52 23.51 -5.50
C ASN A 101 -2.48 23.90 -4.37
N CYS A 102 -2.02 24.76 -3.46
CA CYS A 102 -2.86 25.87 -3.00
C CYS A 102 -2.63 27.07 -3.92
N SER A 103 -3.28 27.10 -5.08
CA SER A 103 -3.45 28.35 -5.82
C SER A 103 -4.21 29.29 -4.89
N LYS A 104 -3.50 30.26 -4.28
CA LYS A 104 -4.14 31.37 -3.59
C LYS A 104 -4.94 32.14 -4.63
N ILE A 105 -6.24 31.89 -4.70
CA ILE A 105 -7.18 32.77 -5.39
C ILE A 105 -7.27 34.01 -4.50
N ASN A 106 -6.43 35.01 -4.77
CA ASN A 106 -6.60 36.34 -4.20
C ASN A 106 -7.89 36.92 -4.80
N LEU A 107 -9.01 36.74 -4.11
CA LEU A 107 -10.18 37.57 -4.30
C LEU A 107 -9.86 38.96 -3.74
N HIS A 108 -9.28 39.83 -4.56
CA HIS A 108 -9.33 41.26 -4.30
C HIS A 108 -10.69 41.76 -4.83
N SER A 109 -11.66 41.79 -3.91
CA SER A 109 -12.93 42.48 -4.07
C SER A 109 -12.80 43.85 -3.42
N GLU A 110 -12.46 44.87 -4.18
CA GLU A 110 -12.72 46.28 -3.85
C GLU A 110 -13.15 46.94 -5.19
N ARG A 111 -14.45 47.14 -5.35
CA ARG A 111 -15.15 48.44 -5.29
C ARG A 111 -14.78 49.39 -6.41
#